data_AF-A0AA36XLY8-F1
#
_entry.id   AF-A0AA36XLY8-F1
#
_cell.length_a   1.000
_cell.length_b   1.000
_cell.length_c   1.000
_cell.angle_alpha   90.00
_cell.angle_beta   90.00
_cell.angle_gamma   90.00
#
_symmetry.space_group_name_H-M   'P 1'
#
loop_
_entity.id
_entity.type
_entity.pdbx_description
1 polymer ?
#
loop_
_entity_poly.entity_id
_entity_poly.type
_entity_poly.pdbx_seq_one_letter_code
_entity_poly.pdbx_strand_id
1 'polypeptide(L)' 'MRIGDLKRKVFQGRTSSSYSGLNLNQDKATKPQTVQIVRNRFTWCFSTLENRSL' A
#
# COMPACT_ATOMS: atom_id res chain seq x y z
N MET A 1 -30.92 18.65 28.77
CA MET A 1 -31.09 18.45 27.31
C MET A 1 -30.42 19.63 26.61
N ARG A 2 -29.22 19.43 26.02
CA ARG A 2 -28.48 20.53 25.34
C ARG A 2 -28.68 20.38 23.82
N ILE A 3 -28.62 21.49 23.08
CA ILE A 3 -28.85 21.57 21.61
C ILE A 3 -27.94 20.62 20.77
N GLY A 4 -26.87 20.05 21.36
CA GLY A 4 -26.05 19.01 20.72
C GLY A 4 -26.70 17.62 20.56
N ASP A 5 -27.89 17.39 21.13
CA ASP A 5 -28.57 16.09 21.08
C ASP A 5 -29.39 15.85 19.79
N LEU A 6 -29.56 16.86 18.93
CA LEU A 6 -30.32 16.79 17.67
C LEU A 6 -29.46 16.43 16.43
N LYS A 7 -28.32 15.76 16.63
CA LYS A 7 -27.57 15.08 15.55
C LYS A 7 -27.59 13.56 15.75
N ARG A 8 -28.58 13.07 16.49
CA ARG A 8 -28.79 11.65 16.78
C ARG A 8 -30.22 11.31 16.37
N LYS A 9 -30.40 10.37 15.43
CA LYS A 9 -31.68 9.77 14.97
C LYS A 9 -32.44 10.44 13.82
N VAL A 10 -31.84 10.61 12.63
CA VAL A 10 -32.68 10.71 11.41
C VAL A 10 -32.29 9.78 10.26
N PHE A 11 -31.11 9.14 10.21
CA PHE A 11 -30.84 8.19 9.12
C PHE A 11 -30.01 6.98 9.57
N GLN A 12 -30.69 5.92 10.03
CA GLN A 12 -30.18 4.56 9.86
C GLN A 12 -30.47 4.11 8.43
N GLY A 13 -29.57 4.47 7.50
CA GLY A 13 -29.45 3.81 6.20
C GLY A 13 -28.38 2.74 6.30
N ARG A 14 -28.79 1.47 6.28
CA ARG A 14 -27.89 0.31 6.26
C ARG A 14 -27.07 0.31 4.97
N THR A 15 -25.78 0.61 5.06
CA THR A 15 -24.77 -0.09 4.26
C THR A 15 -23.50 -0.20 5.10
N SER A 16 -23.23 -1.42 5.49
CA SER A 16 -21.91 -2.00 5.73
C SER A 16 -20.91 -1.63 4.62
N SER A 17 -20.52 -0.37 4.50
CA SER A 17 -19.28 -0.02 3.80
C SER A 17 -18.25 0.23 4.88
N SER A 18 -17.83 -0.89 5.45
CA SER A 18 -16.59 -1.02 6.18
C SER A 18 -15.47 -0.53 5.25
N TYR A 19 -15.20 0.78 5.22
CA TYR A 19 -13.82 1.22 5.07
C TYR A 19 -13.11 0.76 6.35
N SER A 20 -12.87 -0.55 6.43
CA SER A 20 -11.75 -1.04 7.21
C SER A 20 -10.56 -0.29 6.62
N GLY A 21 -9.86 0.48 7.44
CA GLY A 21 -8.63 1.17 7.05
C GLY A 21 -7.52 0.17 6.77
N LEU A 22 -7.77 -0.83 5.92
CA LEU A 22 -6.82 -1.77 5.39
C LEU A 22 -5.86 -0.97 4.52
N ASN A 23 -4.79 -0.51 5.15
CA ASN A 23 -3.59 -0.13 4.45
C ASN A 23 -3.14 -1.37 3.65
N LEU A 24 -3.26 -1.32 2.33
CA LEU A 24 -2.94 -2.40 1.37
C LEU A 24 -1.47 -2.86 1.41
N ASN A 25 -0.66 -2.27 2.31
CA ASN A 25 0.74 -2.61 2.55
C ASN A 25 0.98 -3.33 3.89
N GLN A 26 -0.07 -3.79 4.58
CA GLN A 26 0.05 -4.38 5.93
C GLN A 26 0.92 -5.64 6.01
N ASP A 27 1.16 -6.33 4.89
CA ASP A 27 1.88 -7.60 4.85
C ASP A 27 3.08 -7.62 3.90
N LYS A 28 3.56 -6.47 3.41
CA LYS A 28 4.73 -6.45 2.53
C LYS A 28 6.07 -6.37 3.28
N ALA A 29 6.30 -7.30 4.20
CA ALA A 29 7.63 -7.55 4.74
C ALA A 29 8.46 -8.29 3.69
N THR A 30 9.09 -7.55 2.78
CA THR A 30 9.98 -8.15 1.77
C THR A 30 11.30 -8.49 2.44
N LYS A 31 11.79 -9.73 2.29
CA LYS A 31 13.10 -10.15 2.82
C LYS A 31 14.20 -9.22 2.27
N PRO A 32 14.93 -8.46 3.12
CA PRO A 32 15.94 -7.49 2.66
C PRO A 32 16.96 -8.09 1.69
N GLN A 33 17.33 -9.35 1.90
CA GLN A 33 18.28 -10.10 1.07
C GLN A 33 17.78 -10.30 -0.36
N THR A 34 16.51 -10.67 -0.56
CA THR A 34 15.94 -10.88 -1.90
C THR A 34 15.86 -9.56 -2.68
N VAL A 35 15.53 -8.46 -2.00
CA VAL A 35 15.51 -7.12 -2.62
C VAL A 35 16.91 -6.71 -3.06
N GLN A 36 17.93 -6.96 -2.24
CA GLN A 36 19.32 -6.66 -2.58
C GLN A 36 19.80 -7.48 -3.79
N ILE A 37 19.50 -8.78 -3.84
CA ILE A 37 19.87 -9.66 -4.96
C ILE A 37 19.20 -9.19 -6.26
N VAL A 38 17.90 -8.90 -6.22
CA VAL A 38 17.16 -8.45 -7.41
C VAL A 38 17.69 -7.11 -7.91
N ARG A 39 17.96 -6.14 -7.02
CA ARG A 39 18.56 -4.85 -7.40
C ARG A 39 19.93 -5.03 -8.05
N ASN A 40 20.81 -5.83 -7.45
CA ASN A 40 22.14 -6.08 -7.99
C ASN A 40 22.09 -6.73 -9.38
N ARG A 41 21.16 -7.67 -9.59
CA ARG A 41 20.93 -8.29 -10.91
C ARG A 41 20.43 -7.29 -11.93
N PHE A 42 19.49 -6.42 -11.58
CA PHE A 42 19.02 -5.38 -12.49
C PHE A 42 20.14 -4.42 -12.88
N THR A 43 20.92 -3.92 -11.92
CA THR A 43 22.07 -3.05 -12.20
C THR A 43 23.07 -3.72 -13.15
N TRP A 44 23.41 -4.99 -12.89
CA TRP A 44 24.31 -5.76 -13.75
C TRP A 44 23.77 -5.90 -15.18
N CYS A 45 22.48 -6.24 -15.34
CA CYS A 45 21.86 -6.34 -16.66
C CYS A 45 22.01 -5.04 -17.46
N PHE A 46 21.74 -3.88 -16.86
CA PHE A 46 21.92 -2.59 -17.53
C PHE A 46 23.38 -2.35 -17.91
N SER A 47 24.33 -2.58 -17.01
CA SER A 47 25.76 -2.45 -17.33
C SER A 47 26.17 -3.36 -18.49
N THR A 48 25.66 -4.59 -18.58
CA THR A 48 25.95 -5.48 -19.72
C THR A 48 25.29 -5.04 -21.02
N LEU A 49 24.10 -4.44 -20.97
CA LEU A 49 23.41 -3.93 -22.16
C LEU A 49 24.07 -2.64 -22.68
N GLU A 50 24.51 -1.76 -21.79
CA GLU A 50 25.27 -0.55 -22.13
C GLU A 50 26.65 -0.90 -22.69
N ASN A 51 27.39 -1.83 -22.08
CA ASN A 51 28.71 -2.26 -22.57
C ASN A 51 28.64 -3.06 -23.89
N ARG A 52 27.49 -3.66 -24.22
CA ARG A 52 27.28 -4.43 -25.46
C ARG A 52 26.68 -3.59 -26.60
N SER A 53 26.24 -2.36 -26.32
CA SER A 53 25.81 -1.40 -27.35
C SER A 53 26.96 -0.54 -27.89
N LEU A 54 28.21 -0.92 -27.61
CA LEU A 54 29.42 -0.33 -28.20
C LEU A 54 29.74 -0.94 -29.56
#